data_AF-A0A9D4LIN9-F1
#
_entry.id   AF-A0A9D4LIN9-F1
#
_cell.length_a   1.000
_cell.length_b   1.000
_cell.length_c   1.000
_cell.angle_alpha   90.00
_cell.angle_beta   90.00
_cell.angle_gamma   90.00
#
_symmetry.space_group_name_H-M   'P 1'
#
loop_
_entity.id
_entity.type
_entity.pdbx_description
1 polymer ?
#
loop_
_entity_poly.entity_id
_entity_poly.type
_entity_poly.pdbx_seq_one_letter_code
_entity_poly.pdbx_strand_id
1 'polypeptide(L)' 'MLLEDWKRALDSNQYVAAIIMDLSKAFDCLPHNILLCKLASYGLSEKAPDTLRSYLSDRK' A
#
# COMPACT_ATOMS: atom_id res chain seq x y z
N MET A 1 -20.16 0.39 0.33
CA MET A 1 -19.47 1.24 1.33
C MET A 1 -18.99 2.54 0.69
N LEU A 2 -17.77 2.67 0.12
CA LEU A 2 -17.26 3.96 -0.38
C LEU A 2 -18.16 4.67 -1.42
N LEU A 3 -18.62 3.96 -2.45
CA LEU A 3 -19.48 4.55 -3.48
C LEU A 3 -20.86 4.97 -2.94
N GLU A 4 -21.39 4.22 -1.97
CA GLU A 4 -22.66 4.54 -1.31
C GLU A 4 -22.52 5.77 -0.41
N ASP A 5 -21.36 5.92 0.25
CA ASP A 5 -21.04 7.09 1.06
C ASP A 5 -20.89 8.35 0.18
N TRP A 6 -20.24 8.21 -0.99
CA TRP A 6 -20.11 9.30 -1.96
C TRP A 6 -21.46 9.72 -2.52
N LYS A 7 -22.30 8.73 -2.85
CA LYS A 7 -23.66 8.98 -3.33
C LYS A 7 -24.47 9.73 -2.27
N ARG A 8 -24.42 9.30 -1.01
CA ARG A 8 -25.14 9.96 0.10
C ARG A 8 -24.66 11.39 0.35
N ALA A 9 -23.35 11.64 0.26
CA ALA A 9 -22.78 12.97 0.39
C ALA A 9 -23.26 13.89 -0.74
N LEU A 10 -23.29 13.40 -1.99
CA LEU A 10 -23.82 14.13 -3.13
C LEU A 10 -25.31 14.42 -2.99
N ASP A 11 -26.10 13.42 -2.56
CA ASP A 11 -27.54 13.56 -2.28
C ASP A 11 -27.81 14.58 -1.16
N SER A 12 -26.85 14.77 -0.24
CA SER A 12 -26.90 15.74 0.86
C SER A 12 -26.29 17.10 0.51
N ASN A 13 -26.04 17.36 -0.77
CA ASN A 13 -25.43 18.59 -1.30
C ASN A 13 -24.04 18.91 -0.68
N GLN A 14 -23.30 17.88 -0.30
CA GLN A 14 -21.93 17.97 0.19
C GLN A 14 -20.92 17.73 -0.95
N TYR A 15 -19.69 18.19 -0.74
CA TYR A 15 -18.61 18.01 -1.69
C TYR A 15 -17.84 16.71 -1.43
N VAL A 16 -17.60 15.96 -2.50
CA VAL A 16 -16.74 14.77 -2.49
C VAL A 16 -15.53 15.06 -3.36
N ALA A 17 -14.34 14.84 -2.82
CA ALA A 17 -13.09 14.90 -3.55
C ALA A 17 -12.37 13.56 -3.42
N ALA A 18 -11.81 13.09 -4.53
CA ALA A 18 -11.05 11.84 -4.57
C ALA A 18 -9.66 12.11 -5.14
N ILE A 19 -8.64 11.61 -4.47
CA ILE A 19 -7.28 11.54 -5.00
C ILE A 19 -7.04 10.09 -5.36
N ILE A 20 -6.89 9.83 -6.65
CA ILE A 20 -6.58 8.50 -7.17
C ILE A 20 -5.10 8.49 -7.50
N MET A 21 -4.37 7.54 -6.95
CA MET A 21 -2.94 7.34 -7.22
C MET A 21 -2.74 6.00 -7.89
N ASP A 22 -2.00 6.00 -9.01
CA ASP A 22 -1.54 4.78 -9.63
C ASP A 22 -0.35 4.23 -8.84
N LEU A 23 -0.54 3.07 -8.22
CA LEU A 23 0.49 2.33 -7.50
C LEU A 23 0.96 1.10 -8.29
N SER A 24 0.69 1.08 -9.60
CA SER A 24 1.26 0.08 -10.50
C SER A 24 2.77 0.03 -10.32
N LYS A 25 3.30 -1.18 -10.12
CA LYS A 25 4.74 -1.42 -9.89
C LYS A 25 5.34 -0.72 -8.67
N ALA A 26 4.53 -0.36 -7.66
CA ALA A 26 5.05 0.24 -6.43
C ALA A 26 6.18 -0.58 -5.76
N PHE A 27 6.11 -1.91 -5.83
CA PHE A 27 7.16 -2.79 -5.28
C PHE A 27 8.45 -2.82 -6.10
N ASP A 28 8.40 -2.44 -7.38
CA ASP A 28 9.57 -2.31 -8.25
C ASP A 28 10.28 -0.96 -7.98
N CYS A 29 9.51 0.08 -7.61
CA CYS A 29 10.05 1.42 -7.33
C CYS A 29 10.55 1.61 -5.89
N LEU A 30 10.12 0.76 -4.95
CA LEU A 30 10.46 0.90 -3.53
C LEU A 30 11.85 0.28 -3.24
N PRO A 31 12.74 0.98 -2.52
CA PRO A 31 13.99 0.39 -2.07
C PRO A 31 13.74 -0.79 -1.13
N HIS A 32 14.01 -2.01 -1.58
CA HIS A 32 13.66 -3.23 -0.85
C HIS A 32 14.36 -3.33 0.51
N ASN A 33 15.58 -2.82 0.64
CA ASN A 33 16.30 -2.76 1.91
C ASN A 33 15.57 -1.91 2.96
N ILE A 34 15.09 -0.72 2.58
CA ILE A 34 14.34 0.17 3.47
C ILE A 34 13.00 -0.47 3.84
N LEU A 35 12.33 -1.10 2.89
CA LEU A 35 11.07 -1.81 3.12
C LEU A 35 11.25 -2.94 4.16
N LEU A 36 12.26 -3.80 3.98
CA LEU A 36 12.54 -4.90 4.90
C LEU A 36 12.93 -4.42 6.29
N CYS A 37 13.78 -3.37 6.40
CA CYS A 37 14.13 -2.78 7.69
C CYS A 37 12.91 -2.21 8.42
N LYS A 38 12.00 -1.52 7.71
CA LYS A 38 10.76 -0.99 8.31
C LYS A 38 9.85 -2.11 8.79
N LEU A 39 9.68 -3.17 8.00
CA LEU A 39 8.86 -4.31 8.37
C LEU A 39 9.42 -5.01 9.63
N ALA A 40 10.74 -5.21 9.71
CA ALA A 40 11.37 -5.72 10.93
C ALA A 40 11.11 -4.79 12.13
N SER A 41 11.21 -3.47 11.95
CA SER A 41 10.93 -2.49 13.02
C SER A 41 9.48 -2.46 13.49
N TYR A 42 8.53 -2.88 12.66
CA TYR A 42 7.11 -2.99 13.01
C TYR A 42 6.77 -4.31 13.73
N GLY A 43 7.76 -5.14 14.05
CA GLY A 43 7.56 -6.37 14.82
C GLY A 43 7.23 -7.60 13.98
N LEU A 44 7.50 -7.59 12.67
CA LEU A 44 7.44 -8.81 11.88
C LEU A 44 8.52 -9.79 12.35
N SER A 45 8.14 -11.05 12.59
CA SER A 45 9.08 -12.11 12.98
C SER A 45 10.18 -12.30 11.93
N GLU A 46 11.40 -12.67 12.32
CA GLU A 46 12.56 -12.80 11.40
C GLU A 46 12.31 -13.67 10.15
N LYS A 47 11.40 -14.65 10.22
CA LYS A 47 11.03 -15.50 9.08
C LYS A 47 10.23 -14.77 7.98
N ALA A 48 9.53 -13.71 8.32
CA ALA A 48 8.71 -12.95 7.38
C ALA A 48 9.55 -12.06 6.46
N PRO A 49 10.56 -11.30 6.95
CA PRO A 49 11.54 -10.61 6.11
C PRO A 49 12.27 -11.53 5.13
N ASP A 50 12.61 -12.77 5.49
CA ASP A 50 13.27 -13.70 4.56
C ASP A 50 12.35 -14.13 3.41
N THR A 51 11.08 -14.39 3.71
CA THR A 51 10.07 -14.72 2.70
C THR A 51 9.81 -13.54 1.76
N LEU A 52 9.68 -12.33 2.32
CA LEU A 52 9.53 -11.09 1.56
C LEU A 52 10.79 -10.75 0.75
N ARG A 53 11.97 -10.97 1.30
CA ARG A 53 13.24 -10.79 0.59
C ARG A 53 13.29 -11.73 -0.60
N SER A 54 13.01 -13.02 -0.43
CA SER A 54 12.95 -13.99 -1.52
C SER A 54 11.95 -13.57 -2.61
N TYR A 55 10.75 -13.16 -2.20
CA TYR A 55 9.71 -12.69 -3.11
C TYR A 55 10.09 -11.42 -3.91
N LEU A 56 10.83 -10.51 -3.28
CA LEU A 56 11.27 -9.25 -3.90
C LEU A 56 12.58 -9.40 -4.69
N SER A 57 13.39 -10.43 -4.42
CA SER A 57 14.72 -10.61 -5.03
C SER A 57 14.66 -10.82 -6.55
N ASP A 58 13.55 -11.39 -7.06
CA ASP A 58 13.32 -11.62 -8.49
C ASP A 58 12.53 -10.49 -9.17
N ARG A 59 12.23 -9.40 -8.44
CA ARG A 59 11.57 -8.22 -8.98
C ARG A 59 12.60 -7.09 -9.09
N LYS A 60 12.80 -6.57 -10.30
CA LYS A 60 13.65 -5.41 -10.56
C LYS A 60 12.92 -4.12 -10.30
#